data_AF-A0A7Y2U2A6-F1
#
_entry.id   AF-A0A7Y2U2A6-F1
#
_cell.length_a   1.000
_cell.length_b   1.000
_cell.length_c   1.000
_cell.angle_alpha   90.00
_cell.angle_beta   90.00
_cell.angle_gamma   90.00
#
_symmetry.space_group_name_H-M   'P 1'
#
loop_
_entity.id
_entity.type
_entity.pdbx_description
1 polymer ?
#
loop_
_entity_poly.entity_id
_entity_poly.type
_entity_poly.pdbx_seq_one_letter_code
_entity_poly.pdbx_strand_id
1 'polypeptide(L)'
;SLHPSDEADSLFVILTFSGGGTRASAFSYGVMEQLAATTININGKSKRLLDEVDVISSVSGGSFTAAYYGLFGDALFEDFEERFLYRNVQGALTLRVLNPVNWFRLASSNYDRIDLAADWYDKNVFGQHSFARLIESGRRPFIILNATDIGLGSRFEFTQDQFDWLHSDLASYSVARAVAASSAFPGLLSPLRVHNYENPPAIDDADTRFSGEPEWLQLALDDEDRVDYRYYRAREITSYTRGLQRPYIHLLDGGLADNIGLRGPLWAINSTDSSWSLLDRMNNKKINHLLVISVDAKPIGESAINRKKNAPGLIKVFGVVTTTPMKNYSIDTVHDFHQEFDQWSKDQRSLKIAGMDFHEVEFYDIHVGFEEVTDPELRDQVKALPTSFHLDREEVDALRAAAADALTNSPTFAKFLEEIE
;
A
#
# COMPACT_ATOMS: atom_id res chain seq x y z
N SER A 1 -1.57 10.21 -11.63
CA SER A 1 -0.80 9.34 -12.52
C SER A 1 0.69 9.52 -12.23
N LEU A 2 1.51 8.51 -12.54
CA LEU A 2 2.97 8.67 -12.55
C LEU A 2 3.35 9.79 -13.52
N HIS A 3 4.17 10.74 -13.09
CA HIS A 3 4.71 11.75 -14.00
C HIS A 3 5.53 11.05 -15.10
N PRO A 4 5.42 11.48 -16.37
CA PRO A 4 6.37 11.06 -17.38
C PRO A 4 7.73 11.69 -17.02
N SER A 5 8.67 10.85 -16.58
CA SER A 5 10.08 11.15 -16.70
C SER A 5 10.39 11.29 -18.19
N ASP A 6 10.86 12.46 -18.61
CA ASP A 6 11.33 12.70 -19.99
C ASP A 6 12.66 11.97 -20.26
N GLU A 7 13.32 11.44 -19.23
CA GLU A 7 14.45 10.52 -19.32
C GLU A 7 13.93 9.09 -19.14
N ALA A 8 14.33 8.15 -19.99
CA ALA A 8 14.03 6.74 -19.78
C ALA A 8 14.51 6.32 -18.38
N ASP A 9 13.60 5.86 -17.53
CA ASP A 9 13.95 5.34 -16.22
C ASP A 9 14.60 3.98 -16.41
N SER A 10 15.93 3.95 -16.52
CA SER A 10 16.66 2.68 -16.57
C SER A 10 16.29 1.80 -15.37
N LEU A 11 15.95 2.39 -14.22
CA LEU A 11 15.47 1.70 -13.02
C LEU A 11 14.06 2.18 -12.66
N PHE A 12 13.14 1.24 -12.44
CA PHE A 12 11.84 1.49 -11.82
C PHE A 12 11.76 0.78 -10.47
N VAL A 13 11.44 1.52 -9.40
CA VAL A 13 11.44 0.98 -8.03
C VAL A 13 10.06 1.06 -7.38
N ILE A 14 9.58 -0.09 -6.90
CA ILE A 14 8.33 -0.23 -6.16
C ILE A 14 8.63 -0.66 -4.73
N LEU A 15 8.08 0.05 -3.76
CA LEU A 15 8.01 -0.41 -2.37
C LEU A 15 6.58 -0.80 -2.05
N THR A 16 6.41 -1.91 -1.32
CA THR A 16 5.12 -2.26 -0.72
C THR A 16 5.21 -2.38 0.79
N PHE A 17 4.36 -1.68 1.52
CA PHE A 17 4.39 -1.66 2.99
C PHE A 17 3.15 -2.30 3.60
N SER A 18 3.37 -3.37 4.35
CA SER A 18 2.28 -4.16 4.92
C SER A 18 1.49 -3.44 6.01
N GLY A 19 0.35 -4.02 6.35
CA GLY A 19 -0.39 -3.69 7.57
C GLY A 19 0.30 -4.17 8.85
N GLY A 20 -0.15 -3.66 10.01
CA GLY A 20 0.40 -4.07 11.31
C GLY A 20 0.53 -2.97 12.38
N GLY A 21 -0.13 -1.83 12.23
CA GLY A 21 -0.08 -0.72 13.20
C GLY A 21 1.30 -0.06 13.28
N THR A 22 1.70 0.40 14.47
CA THR A 22 3.00 1.07 14.69
C THR A 22 4.16 0.16 14.32
N ARG A 23 4.03 -1.17 14.51
CA ARG A 23 5.06 -2.14 14.12
C ARG A 23 5.40 -2.07 12.64
N ALA A 24 4.36 -2.09 11.79
CA ALA A 24 4.55 -2.03 10.34
C ALA A 24 5.09 -0.67 9.87
N SER A 25 4.65 0.41 10.50
CA SER A 25 5.18 1.74 10.21
C SER A 25 6.67 1.84 10.57
N ALA A 26 7.09 1.35 11.74
CA ALA A 26 8.48 1.36 12.18
C ALA A 26 9.38 0.45 11.31
N PHE A 27 8.90 -0.74 10.95
CA PHE A 27 9.64 -1.66 10.08
C PHE A 27 9.80 -1.08 8.66
N SER A 28 8.73 -0.49 8.10
CA SER A 28 8.79 0.23 6.81
C SER A 28 9.72 1.44 6.88
N TYR A 29 9.72 2.16 8.00
CA TYR A 29 10.62 3.29 8.25
C TYR A 29 12.09 2.84 8.22
N GLY A 30 12.44 1.73 8.87
CA GLY A 30 13.80 1.18 8.82
C GLY A 30 14.25 0.79 7.41
N VAL A 31 13.35 0.27 6.57
CA VAL A 31 13.65 0.07 5.14
C VAL A 31 13.95 1.40 4.45
N MET A 32 13.13 2.42 4.67
CA MET A 32 13.35 3.76 4.09
C MET A 32 14.69 4.36 4.53
N GLU A 33 15.09 4.19 5.79
CA GLU A 33 16.40 4.61 6.29
C GLU A 33 17.53 3.91 5.55
N GLN A 34 17.41 2.59 5.37
CA GLN A 34 18.42 1.81 4.67
C GLN A 34 18.52 2.23 3.19
N LEU A 35 17.40 2.43 2.51
CA LEU A 35 17.39 2.93 1.12
C LEU A 35 17.96 4.35 1.00
N ALA A 36 17.78 5.20 2.01
CA ALA A 36 18.39 6.54 2.06
C ALA A 36 19.91 6.47 2.22
N ALA A 37 20.40 5.49 2.97
CA ALA A 37 21.83 5.25 3.20
C ALA A 37 22.50 4.54 2.01
N THR A 38 21.75 3.77 1.22
CA THR A 38 22.25 3.08 0.03
C THR A 38 22.43 4.04 -1.14
N THR A 39 23.65 4.07 -1.69
CA THR A 39 23.98 4.83 -2.90
C THR A 39 24.12 3.88 -4.08
N ILE A 40 23.54 4.25 -5.22
CA ILE A 40 23.63 3.54 -6.49
C ILE A 40 24.17 4.47 -7.58
N ASN A 41 24.68 3.88 -8.66
CA ASN A 41 25.14 4.62 -9.82
C ASN A 41 24.17 4.36 -10.98
N ILE A 42 23.55 5.43 -11.48
CA ILE A 42 22.68 5.35 -12.65
C ILE A 42 23.09 6.44 -13.63
N ASN A 43 23.33 6.06 -14.89
CA ASN A 43 23.73 6.97 -15.96
C ASN A 43 24.96 7.82 -15.59
N GLY A 44 25.92 7.21 -14.87
CA GLY A 44 27.14 7.87 -14.40
C GLY A 44 26.94 8.91 -13.28
N LYS A 45 25.76 8.95 -12.66
CA LYS A 45 25.45 9.81 -11.50
C LYS A 45 25.24 8.94 -10.27
N SER A 46 25.93 9.30 -9.19
CA SER A 46 25.73 8.71 -7.86
C SER A 46 24.49 9.33 -7.21
N LYS A 47 23.54 8.50 -6.79
CA LYS A 47 22.26 8.89 -6.19
C LYS A 47 21.90 7.99 -5.01
N ARG A 48 21.06 8.45 -4.09
CA ARG A 48 20.46 7.57 -3.06
C ARG A 48 19.42 6.68 -3.75
N LEU A 49 19.39 5.39 -3.41
CA LEU A 49 18.37 4.48 -3.93
C LEU A 49 16.95 4.95 -3.58
N LEU A 50 16.79 5.56 -2.39
CA LEU A 50 15.51 6.15 -1.98
C LEU A 50 14.98 7.21 -2.95
N ASP A 51 15.86 8.01 -3.57
CA ASP A 51 15.44 9.09 -4.49
C ASP A 51 14.91 8.55 -5.82
N GLU A 52 15.18 7.27 -6.12
CA GLU A 52 14.70 6.57 -7.32
C GLU A 52 13.42 5.76 -7.06
N VAL A 53 12.84 5.82 -5.85
CA VAL A 53 11.58 5.14 -5.54
C VAL A 53 10.42 5.74 -6.34
N ASP A 54 9.83 4.99 -7.27
CA ASP A 54 8.75 5.47 -8.14
C ASP A 54 7.36 5.31 -7.53
N VAL A 55 7.13 4.21 -6.83
CA VAL A 55 5.82 3.86 -6.26
C VAL A 55 5.99 3.36 -4.84
N ILE A 56 5.12 3.83 -3.94
CA ILE A 56 4.93 3.19 -2.64
C ILE A 56 3.47 2.78 -2.52
N SER A 57 3.21 1.48 -2.53
CA SER A 57 1.90 0.90 -2.24
C SER A 57 1.84 0.48 -0.78
N SER A 58 0.84 0.92 -0.02
CA SER A 58 0.85 0.69 1.43
C SER A 58 -0.51 0.33 1.98
N VAL A 59 -0.48 -0.33 3.14
CA VAL A 59 -1.65 -0.84 3.85
C VAL A 59 -1.54 -0.51 5.34
N SER A 60 -2.63 -0.05 5.95
CA SER A 60 -2.79 0.11 7.40
C SER A 60 -1.61 0.84 8.07
N GLY A 61 -0.83 0.17 8.90
CA GLY A 61 0.35 0.75 9.56
C GLY A 61 1.39 1.31 8.60
N GLY A 62 1.70 0.59 7.51
CA GLY A 62 2.63 1.05 6.48
C GLY A 62 2.20 2.35 5.79
N SER A 63 0.89 2.61 5.74
CA SER A 63 0.33 3.83 5.15
C SER A 63 0.71 5.11 5.89
N PHE A 64 1.07 5.03 7.17
CA PHE A 64 1.57 6.20 7.89
C PHE A 64 2.95 6.62 7.37
N THR A 65 3.88 5.69 7.24
CA THR A 65 5.24 5.94 6.71
C THR A 65 5.18 6.39 5.26
N ALA A 66 4.42 5.70 4.41
CA ALA A 66 4.27 6.03 2.99
C ALA A 66 3.70 7.45 2.77
N ALA A 67 2.57 7.75 3.41
CA ALA A 67 1.92 9.05 3.27
C ALA A 67 2.77 10.20 3.83
N TYR A 68 3.47 9.98 4.93
CA TYR A 68 4.34 10.99 5.52
C TYR A 68 5.51 11.32 4.60
N TYR A 69 6.18 10.29 4.05
CA TYR A 69 7.25 10.48 3.09
C TYR A 69 6.77 11.20 1.83
N GLY A 70 5.63 10.80 1.26
CA GLY A 70 5.08 11.46 0.08
C GLY A 70 4.78 12.96 0.32
N LEU A 71 4.30 13.32 1.51
CA LEU A 71 3.95 14.71 1.83
C LEU A 71 5.18 15.58 2.16
N PHE A 72 6.16 15.01 2.86
CA PHE A 72 7.21 15.79 3.52
C PHE A 72 8.65 15.40 3.12
N GLY A 73 8.83 14.35 2.33
CA GLY A 73 10.15 13.86 1.87
C GLY A 73 11.05 13.49 3.05
N ASP A 74 12.30 13.98 3.01
CA ASP A 74 13.33 13.69 4.01
C ASP A 74 12.97 14.10 5.45
N ALA A 75 11.97 14.96 5.65
CA ALA A 75 11.43 15.24 7.00
C ALA A 75 10.87 13.98 7.67
N LEU A 76 10.61 12.91 6.91
CA LEU A 76 10.40 11.57 7.44
C LEU A 76 11.46 11.22 8.50
N PHE A 77 12.74 11.45 8.20
CA PHE A 77 13.86 11.10 9.08
C PHE A 77 14.16 12.13 10.17
N GLU A 78 13.40 13.24 10.22
CA GLU A 78 13.63 14.33 11.17
C GLU A 78 12.63 14.31 12.33
N ASP A 79 11.33 14.11 12.04
CA ASP A 79 10.30 14.28 13.06
C ASP A 79 9.13 13.28 13.01
N PHE A 80 9.08 12.37 12.02
CA PHE A 80 8.02 11.37 11.94
C PHE A 80 8.00 10.44 13.16
N GLU A 81 9.18 10.06 13.65
CA GLU A 81 9.33 9.17 14.79
C GLU A 81 8.62 9.75 16.03
N GLU A 82 8.87 11.03 16.31
CA GLU A 82 8.27 11.76 17.44
C GLU A 82 6.79 12.10 17.22
N ARG A 83 6.34 12.23 15.97
CA ARG A 83 4.94 12.51 15.63
C ARG A 83 4.06 11.27 15.67
N PHE A 84 4.62 10.11 15.35
CA PHE A 84 3.85 8.88 15.20
C PHE A 84 4.49 7.66 15.88
N LEU A 85 5.71 7.26 15.51
CA LEU A 85 6.28 5.97 15.94
C LEU A 85 6.40 5.82 17.46
N TYR A 86 6.89 6.86 18.13
CA TYR A 86 7.09 6.88 19.58
C TYR A 86 5.86 7.34 20.36
N ARG A 87 4.73 7.60 19.69
CA ARG A 87 3.51 8.06 20.36
C ARG A 87 2.56 6.92 20.66
N ASN A 88 1.91 7.02 21.83
CA ASN A 88 0.76 6.19 22.15
C ASN A 88 -0.50 6.72 21.43
N VAL A 89 -0.55 6.52 20.13
CA VAL A 89 -1.68 6.91 19.26
C VAL A 89 -2.96 6.21 19.72
N GLN A 90 -2.88 4.92 20.07
CA GLN A 90 -4.01 4.13 20.54
C GLN A 90 -4.69 4.75 21.78
N GLY A 91 -3.88 5.12 22.78
CA GLY A 91 -4.34 5.77 24.00
C GLY A 91 -4.92 7.15 23.73
N ALA A 92 -4.28 7.94 22.85
CA ALA A 92 -4.77 9.25 22.46
C ALA A 92 -6.13 9.19 21.74
N LEU A 93 -6.38 8.15 20.93
CA LEU A 93 -7.67 7.91 20.27
C LEU A 93 -8.72 7.40 21.27
N THR A 94 -8.35 6.46 22.14
CA THR A 94 -9.26 5.92 23.15
C THR A 94 -9.74 7.00 24.13
N LEU A 95 -8.84 7.86 24.61
CA LEU A 95 -9.19 9.00 25.46
C LEU A 95 -10.15 9.98 24.77
N ARG A 96 -10.01 10.18 23.45
CA ARG A 96 -10.95 11.02 22.68
C ARG A 96 -12.32 10.38 22.52
N VAL A 97 -12.39 9.08 22.30
CA VAL A 97 -13.67 8.35 22.26
C VAL A 97 -14.37 8.41 23.62
N LEU A 98 -13.63 8.40 24.73
CA LEU A 98 -14.18 8.54 26.09
C LEU A 98 -14.55 9.98 26.47
N ASN A 99 -14.21 10.99 25.65
CA ASN A 99 -14.50 12.38 25.94
C ASN A 99 -15.99 12.71 25.63
N PRO A 100 -16.78 13.17 26.61
CA PRO A 100 -18.22 13.41 26.44
C PRO A 100 -18.54 14.52 25.43
N VAL A 101 -17.62 15.44 25.13
CA VAL A 101 -17.80 16.44 24.06
C VAL A 101 -17.87 15.78 22.68
N ASN A 102 -17.08 14.71 22.48
CA ASN A 102 -17.10 13.96 21.23
C ASN A 102 -18.35 13.07 21.10
N TRP A 103 -19.05 12.77 22.20
CA TRP A 103 -20.29 11.98 22.15
C TRP A 103 -21.44 12.74 21.47
N PHE A 104 -21.47 14.07 21.57
CA PHE A 104 -22.43 14.88 20.79
C PHE A 104 -22.16 14.82 19.29
N ARG A 105 -20.89 14.69 18.89
CA ARG A 105 -20.51 14.51 17.48
C ARG A 105 -20.80 13.08 17.02
N LEU A 106 -20.45 12.07 17.83
CA LEU A 106 -20.73 10.65 17.57
C LEU A 106 -22.22 10.28 17.63
N ALA A 107 -23.06 11.15 18.21
CA ALA A 107 -24.52 11.02 18.15
C ALA A 107 -25.09 11.45 16.78
N SER A 108 -24.29 12.07 15.91
CA SER A 108 -24.67 12.37 14.53
C SER A 108 -24.58 11.12 13.66
N SER A 109 -25.54 10.94 12.75
CA SER A 109 -25.47 9.90 11.73
C SER A 109 -24.35 10.12 10.68
N ASN A 110 -23.69 11.28 10.71
CA ASN A 110 -22.69 11.70 9.73
C ASN A 110 -21.26 11.75 10.29
N TYR A 111 -21.04 11.33 11.54
CA TYR A 111 -19.72 11.39 12.16
C TYR A 111 -19.50 10.19 13.10
N ASP A 112 -18.46 9.41 12.84
CA ASP A 112 -18.18 8.16 13.54
C ASP A 112 -16.75 8.16 14.13
N ARG A 113 -16.38 7.13 14.88
CA ARG A 113 -15.06 6.95 15.53
C ARG A 113 -13.91 7.10 14.53
N ILE A 114 -14.12 6.67 13.29
CA ILE A 114 -13.14 6.82 12.23
C ILE A 114 -12.87 8.28 11.84
N ASP A 115 -13.88 9.14 11.91
CA ASP A 115 -13.72 10.57 11.63
C ASP A 115 -12.93 11.26 12.76
N LEU A 116 -13.13 10.85 14.02
CA LEU A 116 -12.28 11.29 15.14
C LEU A 116 -10.81 10.90 14.95
N ALA A 117 -10.57 9.69 14.46
CA ALA A 117 -9.22 9.22 14.18
C ALA A 117 -8.60 10.00 13.03
N ALA A 118 -9.33 10.16 11.93
CA ALA A 118 -8.90 10.96 10.79
C ALA A 118 -8.57 12.40 11.19
N ASP A 119 -9.44 13.09 11.93
CA ASP A 119 -9.18 14.46 12.42
C ASP A 119 -7.93 14.54 13.29
N TRP A 120 -7.67 13.50 14.10
CA TRP A 120 -6.46 13.45 14.91
C TRP A 120 -5.20 13.26 14.05
N TYR A 121 -5.21 12.31 13.12
CA TYR A 121 -4.11 12.10 12.17
C TYR A 121 -3.84 13.36 11.36
N ASP A 122 -4.89 14.01 10.86
CA ASP A 122 -4.84 15.21 10.05
C ASP A 122 -4.11 16.34 10.78
N LYS A 123 -4.46 16.56 12.06
CA LYS A 123 -3.85 17.62 12.88
C LYS A 123 -2.45 17.28 13.41
N ASN A 124 -2.18 16.02 13.75
CA ASN A 124 -0.99 15.67 14.55
C ASN A 124 0.11 15.00 13.74
N VAL A 125 -0.24 14.43 12.59
CA VAL A 125 0.69 13.69 11.72
C VAL A 125 0.79 14.39 10.36
N PHE A 126 -0.33 14.58 9.65
CA PHE A 126 -0.30 14.94 8.23
C PHE A 126 -0.47 16.43 7.91
N GLY A 127 -0.54 17.30 8.92
CA GLY A 127 -0.55 18.75 8.71
C GLY A 127 -1.75 19.29 7.92
N GLN A 128 -2.86 18.55 7.91
CA GLN A 128 -4.09 18.91 7.19
C GLN A 128 -3.96 18.99 5.67
N HIS A 129 -3.07 18.18 5.09
CA HIS A 129 -2.88 18.12 3.64
C HIS A 129 -3.86 17.14 2.95
N SER A 130 -4.27 17.52 1.75
CA SER A 130 -5.00 16.68 0.81
C SER A 130 -4.06 16.04 -0.23
N PHE A 131 -4.57 15.13 -1.05
CA PHE A 131 -3.81 14.55 -2.15
C PHE A 131 -3.38 15.60 -3.19
N ALA A 132 -4.04 16.77 -3.27
CA ALA A 132 -3.55 17.89 -4.08
C ALA A 132 -2.11 18.24 -3.73
N ARG A 133 -1.73 18.19 -2.45
CA ARG A 133 -0.35 18.48 -2.03
C ARG A 133 0.64 17.45 -2.58
N LEU A 134 0.26 16.17 -2.61
CA LEU A 134 1.07 15.09 -3.20
C LEU A 134 1.23 15.32 -4.70
N ILE A 135 0.15 15.66 -5.39
CA ILE A 135 0.14 15.93 -6.83
C ILE A 135 0.98 17.17 -7.18
N GLU A 136 0.78 18.28 -6.45
CA GLU A 136 1.49 19.55 -6.64
C GLU A 136 2.99 19.43 -6.38
N SER A 137 3.41 18.49 -5.52
CA SER A 137 4.83 18.28 -5.26
C SER A 137 5.59 17.92 -6.55
N GLY A 138 4.91 17.28 -7.51
CA GLY A 138 5.50 16.80 -8.77
C GLY A 138 6.62 15.78 -8.56
N ARG A 139 6.78 15.28 -7.33
CA ARG A 139 7.90 14.43 -6.91
C ARG A 139 7.46 12.97 -6.84
N ARG A 140 8.41 12.10 -7.13
CA ARG A 140 8.33 10.69 -6.73
C ARG A 140 8.35 10.60 -5.18
N PRO A 141 7.75 9.55 -4.59
CA PRO A 141 7.02 8.47 -5.24
C PRO A 141 5.52 8.75 -5.43
N PHE A 142 4.91 8.02 -6.35
CA PHE A 142 3.46 7.87 -6.43
C PHE A 142 2.96 7.03 -5.25
N ILE A 143 2.21 7.66 -4.34
CA ILE A 143 1.70 7.03 -3.12
C ILE A 143 0.34 6.38 -3.40
N ILE A 144 0.25 5.06 -3.17
CA ILE A 144 -0.98 4.28 -3.28
C ILE A 144 -1.36 3.79 -1.89
N LEU A 145 -2.39 4.39 -1.29
CA LEU A 145 -2.95 3.92 -0.02
C LEU A 145 -4.07 2.93 -0.31
N ASN A 146 -4.02 1.73 0.30
CA ASN A 146 -5.00 0.68 0.05
C ASN A 146 -5.95 0.50 1.24
N ALA A 147 -7.24 0.37 0.95
CA ALA A 147 -8.31 0.00 1.89
C ALA A 147 -9.10 -1.21 1.33
N THR A 148 -10.07 -1.69 2.09
CA THR A 148 -10.97 -2.77 1.67
C THR A 148 -12.40 -2.25 1.55
N ASP A 149 -13.00 -2.39 0.37
CA ASP A 149 -14.44 -2.18 0.20
C ASP A 149 -15.19 -3.40 0.77
N ILE A 150 -15.88 -3.20 1.89
CA ILE A 150 -16.56 -4.28 2.60
C ILE A 150 -17.74 -4.86 1.82
N GLY A 151 -18.34 -4.08 0.91
CA GLY A 151 -19.49 -4.53 0.13
C GLY A 151 -19.09 -5.54 -0.94
N LEU A 152 -17.86 -5.44 -1.45
CA LEU A 152 -17.33 -6.34 -2.48
C LEU A 152 -16.31 -7.34 -1.91
N GLY A 153 -15.74 -7.05 -0.74
CA GLY A 153 -14.56 -7.78 -0.25
C GLY A 153 -13.33 -7.56 -1.13
N SER A 154 -13.28 -6.48 -1.89
CA SER A 154 -12.20 -6.15 -2.83
C SER A 154 -11.34 -5.01 -2.31
N ARG A 155 -10.18 -4.86 -2.93
CA ARG A 155 -9.23 -3.79 -2.64
C ARG A 155 -9.72 -2.47 -3.24
N PHE A 156 -9.70 -1.43 -2.42
CA PHE A 156 -9.99 -0.06 -2.83
C PHE A 156 -8.70 0.78 -2.75
N GLU A 157 -8.29 1.37 -3.87
CA GLU A 157 -7.10 2.21 -3.94
C GLU A 157 -7.46 3.69 -3.81
N PHE A 158 -6.70 4.47 -3.04
CA PHE A 158 -6.78 5.93 -3.11
C PHE A 158 -5.93 6.45 -4.27
N THR A 159 -6.41 6.21 -5.50
CA THR A 159 -5.83 6.67 -6.77
C THR A 159 -6.87 7.45 -7.58
N GLN A 160 -6.43 8.33 -8.48
CA GLN A 160 -7.37 9.08 -9.31
C GLN A 160 -8.20 8.13 -10.18
N ASP A 161 -7.59 7.09 -10.76
CA ASP A 161 -8.30 6.05 -11.52
C ASP A 161 -9.46 5.44 -10.72
N GLN A 162 -9.27 5.16 -9.42
CA GLN A 162 -10.32 4.60 -8.58
C GLN A 162 -11.41 5.63 -8.26
N PHE A 163 -11.04 6.89 -8.06
CA PHE A 163 -11.96 8.00 -7.78
C PHE A 163 -12.74 8.45 -9.02
N ASP A 164 -12.19 8.27 -10.22
CA ASP A 164 -12.86 8.53 -11.49
C ASP A 164 -14.08 7.60 -11.65
N TRP A 165 -13.99 6.33 -11.22
CA TRP A 165 -15.14 5.41 -11.17
C TRP A 165 -16.22 5.81 -10.17
N LEU A 166 -15.87 6.65 -9.19
CA LEU A 166 -16.81 7.21 -8.22
C LEU A 166 -17.33 8.59 -8.62
N HIS A 167 -16.92 9.08 -9.80
CA HIS A 167 -17.15 10.46 -10.26
C HIS A 167 -16.70 11.50 -9.22
N SER A 168 -15.51 11.30 -8.66
CA SER A 168 -14.94 12.09 -7.57
C SER A 168 -13.51 12.54 -7.89
N ASP A 169 -13.07 13.64 -7.27
CA ASP A 169 -11.71 14.14 -7.40
C ASP A 169 -10.86 13.76 -6.18
N LEU A 170 -9.81 12.98 -6.42
CA LEU A 170 -8.90 12.57 -5.34
C LEU A 170 -8.14 13.77 -4.79
N ALA A 171 -7.79 14.78 -5.60
CA ALA A 171 -6.94 15.89 -5.17
C ALA A 171 -7.55 16.66 -3.97
N SER A 172 -8.87 16.82 -3.95
CA SER A 172 -9.61 17.41 -2.83
C SER A 172 -9.65 16.53 -1.55
N TYR A 173 -9.33 15.24 -1.66
CA TYR A 173 -9.50 14.28 -0.57
C TYR A 173 -8.37 14.36 0.47
N SER A 174 -8.69 14.23 1.76
CA SER A 174 -7.69 14.28 2.84
C SER A 174 -6.81 13.03 2.86
N VAL A 175 -5.49 13.22 2.93
CA VAL A 175 -4.52 12.12 3.09
C VAL A 175 -4.77 11.40 4.41
N ALA A 176 -5.04 12.13 5.49
CA ALA A 176 -5.32 11.57 6.81
C ALA A 176 -6.57 10.66 6.81
N ARG A 177 -7.62 11.02 6.05
CA ARG A 177 -8.80 10.16 5.89
C ARG A 177 -8.48 8.89 5.13
N ALA A 178 -7.66 8.96 4.08
CA ALA A 178 -7.23 7.78 3.34
C ALA A 178 -6.38 6.83 4.20
N VAL A 179 -5.44 7.37 4.98
CA VAL A 179 -4.66 6.59 5.95
C VAL A 179 -5.57 5.98 7.03
N ALA A 180 -6.54 6.75 7.55
CA ALA A 180 -7.50 6.26 8.53
C ALA A 180 -8.33 5.07 7.98
N ALA A 181 -8.83 5.18 6.75
CA ALA A 181 -9.55 4.08 6.08
C ALA A 181 -8.65 2.86 5.91
N SER A 182 -7.42 3.07 5.42
CA SER A 182 -6.41 2.03 5.24
C SER A 182 -6.08 1.29 6.54
N SER A 183 -6.19 1.96 7.69
CA SER A 183 -5.89 1.43 9.02
C SER A 183 -7.13 1.17 9.88
N ALA A 184 -8.33 1.12 9.28
CA ALA A 184 -9.60 0.98 9.97
C ALA A 184 -9.86 -0.47 10.44
N PHE A 185 -9.02 -0.96 11.36
CA PHE A 185 -9.12 -2.34 11.82
C PHE A 185 -10.48 -2.61 12.49
N PRO A 186 -11.20 -3.67 12.08
CA PRO A 186 -12.56 -3.94 12.57
C PRO A 186 -12.62 -4.01 14.10
N GLY A 187 -13.58 -3.28 14.66
CA GLY A 187 -13.83 -3.22 16.11
C GLY A 187 -13.05 -2.13 16.84
N LEU A 188 -11.88 -1.71 16.34
CA LEU A 188 -11.18 -0.53 16.87
C LEU A 188 -11.76 0.75 16.26
N LEU A 189 -11.89 0.77 14.93
CA LEU A 189 -12.45 1.88 14.17
C LEU A 189 -13.73 1.43 13.44
N SER A 190 -14.57 2.39 13.09
CA SER A 190 -15.71 2.20 12.21
C SER A 190 -15.28 2.24 10.74
N PRO A 191 -16.05 1.66 9.81
CA PRO A 191 -15.78 1.81 8.39
C PRO A 191 -15.80 3.28 7.98
N LEU A 192 -14.81 3.71 7.19
CA LEU A 192 -14.82 5.03 6.59
C LEU A 192 -15.78 5.06 5.40
N ARG A 193 -16.60 6.10 5.32
CA ARG A 193 -17.55 6.30 4.21
C ARG A 193 -16.93 7.17 3.12
N VAL A 194 -16.95 6.70 1.89
CA VAL A 194 -16.67 7.45 0.66
C VAL A 194 -17.95 7.57 -0.15
N HIS A 195 -18.18 8.72 -0.79
CA HIS A 195 -19.35 8.94 -1.64
C HIS A 195 -19.06 8.43 -3.06
N ASN A 196 -20.06 7.79 -3.66
CA ASN A 196 -20.11 7.45 -5.07
C ASN A 196 -21.20 8.32 -5.72
N TYR A 197 -20.83 9.20 -6.64
CA TYR A 197 -21.72 10.23 -7.17
C TYR A 197 -22.47 9.76 -8.43
N GLU A 198 -23.68 10.30 -8.67
CA GLU A 198 -24.61 9.76 -9.69
C GLU A 198 -24.25 10.03 -11.16
N ASN A 199 -23.24 10.85 -11.46
CA ASN A 199 -22.72 11.12 -12.81
C ASN A 199 -21.49 12.03 -12.70
N PRO A 200 -20.61 12.08 -13.72
CA PRO A 200 -19.68 13.19 -13.84
C PRO A 200 -20.50 14.49 -13.97
N PRO A 201 -20.04 15.64 -13.43
CA PRO A 201 -20.56 16.93 -13.87
C PRO A 201 -20.64 16.96 -15.41
N ALA A 202 -21.66 17.61 -15.96
CA ALA A 202 -21.99 17.55 -17.38
C ALA A 202 -20.74 17.75 -18.27
N ILE A 203 -20.70 17.03 -19.40
CA ILE A 203 -19.61 16.93 -20.40
C ILE A 203 -19.05 18.29 -20.88
N ASP A 204 -19.74 19.40 -20.60
CA ASP A 204 -19.30 20.77 -20.90
C ASP A 204 -18.44 21.42 -19.78
N ASP A 205 -18.20 20.72 -18.67
CA ASP A 205 -17.30 21.17 -17.61
C ASP A 205 -15.90 20.57 -17.84
N ALA A 206 -14.98 21.40 -18.31
CA ALA A 206 -13.62 21.03 -18.71
C ALA A 206 -12.77 20.39 -17.57
N ASP A 207 -13.28 20.40 -16.34
CA ASP A 207 -12.66 19.80 -15.16
C ASP A 207 -13.14 18.36 -14.86
N THR A 208 -14.06 17.79 -15.65
CA THR A 208 -14.49 16.39 -15.49
C THR A 208 -13.65 15.43 -16.33
N ARG A 209 -12.70 14.76 -15.67
CA ARG A 209 -11.74 13.84 -16.30
C ARG A 209 -12.31 12.46 -16.66
N PHE A 210 -13.60 12.20 -16.47
CA PHE A 210 -14.19 10.90 -16.80
C PHE A 210 -14.45 10.81 -18.32
N SER A 211 -13.52 10.21 -19.05
CA SER A 211 -13.60 10.03 -20.52
C SER A 211 -14.55 8.93 -20.99
N GLY A 212 -15.38 8.38 -20.11
CA GLY A 212 -16.21 7.20 -20.36
C GLY A 212 -15.54 5.89 -19.94
N GLU A 213 -16.30 4.79 -19.98
CA GLU A 213 -15.78 3.45 -19.70
C GLU A 213 -14.78 3.03 -20.81
N PRO A 214 -13.56 2.59 -20.46
CA PRO A 214 -12.52 2.19 -21.41
C PRO A 214 -12.90 0.87 -22.09
N GLU A 215 -12.40 0.67 -23.31
CA GLU A 215 -12.74 -0.50 -24.14
C GLU A 215 -12.44 -1.83 -23.45
N TRP A 216 -11.34 -1.91 -22.70
CA TRP A 216 -10.97 -3.11 -21.97
C TRP A 216 -12.06 -3.59 -21.00
N LEU A 217 -12.84 -2.68 -20.44
CA LEU A 217 -13.86 -3.01 -19.45
C LEU A 217 -14.95 -3.89 -20.07
N GLN A 218 -15.39 -3.53 -21.28
CA GLN A 218 -16.41 -4.31 -21.98
C GLN A 218 -15.84 -5.63 -22.50
N LEU A 219 -14.62 -5.61 -23.05
CA LEU A 219 -13.93 -6.83 -23.48
C LEU A 219 -13.78 -7.83 -22.33
N ALA A 220 -13.43 -7.35 -21.14
CA ALA A 220 -13.30 -8.17 -19.95
C ALA A 220 -14.62 -8.78 -19.49
N LEU A 221 -15.75 -8.07 -19.63
CA LEU A 221 -17.07 -8.59 -19.25
C LEU A 221 -17.63 -9.60 -20.24
N ASP A 222 -17.26 -9.46 -21.51
CA ASP A 222 -17.66 -10.34 -22.60
C ASP A 222 -16.77 -11.59 -22.70
N ASP A 223 -15.69 -11.67 -21.92
CA ASP A 223 -14.79 -12.82 -21.88
C ASP A 223 -15.53 -14.12 -21.47
N GLU A 224 -15.19 -15.22 -22.15
CA GLU A 224 -15.72 -16.54 -21.82
C GLU A 224 -15.09 -17.06 -20.52
N ASP A 225 -13.84 -16.69 -20.22
CA ASP A 225 -13.16 -17.06 -18.99
C ASP A 225 -13.58 -16.13 -17.83
N ARG A 226 -14.70 -16.49 -17.20
CA ARG A 226 -15.24 -15.77 -16.04
C ARG A 226 -14.45 -16.00 -14.75
N VAL A 227 -13.35 -16.73 -14.80
CA VAL A 227 -12.43 -16.93 -13.66
C VAL A 227 -11.25 -15.96 -13.73
N ASP A 228 -11.05 -15.29 -14.86
CA ASP A 228 -9.96 -14.34 -15.06
C ASP A 228 -10.05 -13.12 -14.10
N TYR A 229 -8.89 -12.68 -13.61
CA TYR A 229 -8.81 -11.54 -12.68
C TYR A 229 -9.35 -10.24 -13.30
N ARG A 230 -9.12 -10.02 -14.60
CA ARG A 230 -9.61 -8.87 -15.37
C ARG A 230 -11.15 -8.85 -15.43
N TYR A 231 -11.80 -10.01 -15.57
CA TYR A 231 -13.27 -10.12 -15.49
C TYR A 231 -13.79 -9.70 -14.11
N TYR A 232 -13.17 -10.19 -13.03
CA TYR A 232 -13.57 -9.78 -11.68
C TYR A 232 -13.36 -8.28 -11.42
N ARG A 233 -12.25 -7.71 -11.91
CA ARG A 233 -12.00 -6.27 -11.81
C ARG A 233 -13.03 -5.47 -12.60
N ALA A 234 -13.43 -5.92 -13.78
CA ALA A 234 -14.46 -5.26 -14.57
C ALA A 234 -15.85 -5.30 -13.89
N ARG A 235 -16.20 -6.43 -13.25
CA ARG A 235 -17.40 -6.53 -12.41
C ARG A 235 -17.37 -5.61 -11.19
N GLU A 236 -16.20 -5.46 -10.60
CA GLU A 236 -15.99 -4.52 -9.50
C GLU A 236 -16.28 -3.09 -9.94
N ILE A 237 -15.63 -2.65 -11.02
CA ILE A 237 -15.77 -1.31 -11.59
C ILE A 237 -17.21 -0.99 -11.97
N THR A 238 -17.85 -1.92 -12.68
CA THR A 238 -19.26 -1.74 -13.08
C THR A 238 -20.22 -1.69 -11.90
N SER A 239 -19.87 -2.25 -10.74
CA SER A 239 -20.67 -2.08 -9.52
C SER A 239 -20.66 -0.66 -8.96
N TYR A 240 -19.64 0.14 -9.30
CA TYR A 240 -19.56 1.56 -8.96
C TYR A 240 -20.31 2.43 -9.97
N THR A 241 -20.18 2.11 -11.27
CA THR A 241 -20.66 2.98 -12.36
C THR A 241 -22.07 2.63 -12.88
N ARG A 242 -22.43 1.34 -12.96
CA ARG A 242 -23.66 0.89 -13.67
C ARG A 242 -24.82 0.70 -12.71
N GLY A 243 -25.66 1.74 -12.62
CA GLY A 243 -26.89 1.75 -11.84
C GLY A 243 -26.57 1.95 -10.36
N LEU A 244 -27.01 3.07 -9.78
CA LEU A 244 -26.53 3.54 -8.48
C LEU A 244 -27.04 2.74 -7.26
N GLN A 245 -26.70 1.45 -7.23
CA GLN A 245 -26.97 0.54 -6.13
C GLN A 245 -26.05 0.83 -4.93
N ARG A 246 -24.97 1.62 -5.13
CA ARG A 246 -23.89 1.82 -4.16
C ARG A 246 -23.51 3.31 -3.99
N PRO A 247 -24.42 4.19 -3.51
CA PRO A 247 -24.14 5.62 -3.29
C PRO A 247 -23.07 5.89 -2.22
N TYR A 248 -22.82 4.91 -1.35
CA TYR A 248 -21.81 4.99 -0.31
C TYR A 248 -20.94 3.74 -0.32
N ILE A 249 -19.63 3.95 -0.37
CA ILE A 249 -18.63 2.90 -0.25
C ILE A 249 -18.12 2.91 1.19
N HIS A 250 -18.12 1.74 1.82
CA HIS A 250 -17.69 1.58 3.20
C HIS A 250 -16.35 0.86 3.22
N LEU A 251 -15.34 1.56 3.73
CA LEU A 251 -13.95 1.12 3.70
C LEU A 251 -13.48 0.66 5.07
N LEU A 252 -12.85 -0.50 5.13
CA LEU A 252 -12.12 -1.01 6.29
C LEU A 252 -10.62 -1.10 5.99
N ASP A 253 -9.87 -1.52 7.00
CA ASP A 253 -8.43 -1.80 6.90
C ASP A 253 -8.10 -2.55 5.59
N GLY A 254 -7.12 -2.02 4.86
CA GLY A 254 -6.72 -2.58 3.56
C GLY A 254 -6.21 -4.01 3.65
N GLY A 255 -5.74 -4.41 4.83
CA GLY A 255 -5.19 -5.74 5.01
C GLY A 255 -6.22 -6.84 4.82
N LEU A 256 -7.51 -6.57 4.99
CA LEU A 256 -8.58 -7.55 4.78
C LEU A 256 -8.61 -8.08 3.34
N ALA A 257 -8.27 -7.26 2.34
CA ALA A 257 -8.24 -7.64 0.93
C ALA A 257 -6.82 -7.83 0.36
N ASP A 258 -5.85 -7.07 0.87
CA ASP A 258 -4.43 -7.12 0.49
C ASP A 258 -3.57 -6.56 1.63
N ASN A 259 -2.92 -7.42 2.41
CA ASN A 259 -2.13 -7.00 3.57
C ASN A 259 -0.74 -6.48 3.23
N ILE A 260 -0.22 -6.73 2.03
CA ILE A 260 1.12 -6.31 1.63
C ILE A 260 1.05 -5.15 0.62
N GLY A 261 -0.06 -5.02 -0.11
CA GLY A 261 -0.26 -3.96 -1.11
C GLY A 261 0.32 -4.33 -2.47
N LEU A 262 0.59 -5.61 -2.73
CA LEU A 262 1.23 -6.11 -3.95
C LEU A 262 0.26 -6.31 -5.11
N ARG A 263 -1.05 -6.42 -4.88
CA ARG A 263 -2.01 -6.73 -5.96
C ARG A 263 -2.11 -5.61 -6.99
N GLY A 264 -1.91 -4.35 -6.58
CA GLY A 264 -1.83 -3.20 -7.49
C GLY A 264 -0.59 -3.25 -8.39
N PRO A 265 0.63 -3.36 -7.83
CA PRO A 265 1.85 -3.64 -8.58
C PRO A 265 1.74 -4.83 -9.53
N LEU A 266 1.22 -5.97 -9.07
CA LEU A 266 1.02 -7.15 -9.92
C LEU A 266 0.12 -6.84 -11.11
N TRP A 267 -0.99 -6.11 -10.89
CA TRP A 267 -1.86 -5.67 -11.96
C TRP A 267 -1.16 -4.74 -12.96
N ALA A 268 -0.36 -3.79 -12.48
CA ALA A 268 0.37 -2.88 -13.36
C ALA A 268 1.45 -3.59 -14.20
N ILE A 269 2.03 -4.67 -13.69
CA ILE A 269 3.03 -5.49 -14.39
C ILE A 269 2.40 -6.41 -15.43
N ASN A 270 1.21 -6.93 -15.14
CA ASN A 270 0.54 -7.93 -16.00
C ASN A 270 -0.53 -7.34 -16.93
N SER A 271 -0.87 -6.05 -16.81
CA SER A 271 -1.94 -5.43 -17.59
C SER A 271 -1.57 -4.03 -18.09
N THR A 272 -2.16 -3.68 -19.25
CA THR A 272 -2.13 -2.33 -19.84
C THR A 272 -3.35 -1.48 -19.44
N ASP A 273 -4.24 -2.02 -18.62
CA ASP A 273 -5.53 -1.41 -18.29
C ASP A 273 -5.47 -0.38 -17.14
N SER A 274 -4.30 -0.17 -16.52
CA SER A 274 -4.09 0.84 -15.48
C SER A 274 -3.36 2.07 -16.03
N SER A 275 -3.64 3.27 -15.48
CA SER A 275 -2.97 4.51 -15.92
C SER A 275 -1.46 4.53 -15.66
N TRP A 276 -0.97 3.59 -14.84
CA TRP A 276 0.42 3.46 -14.45
C TRP A 276 1.01 2.10 -14.86
N SER A 277 0.44 1.46 -15.89
CA SER A 277 0.91 0.18 -16.43
C SER A 277 2.42 0.15 -16.62
N LEU A 278 3.06 -0.81 -15.96
CA LEU A 278 4.46 -1.13 -16.13
C LEU A 278 4.67 -2.03 -17.35
N LEU A 279 3.68 -2.87 -17.68
CA LEU A 279 3.69 -3.65 -18.92
C LEU A 279 3.89 -2.76 -20.15
N ASP A 280 3.10 -1.69 -20.26
CA ASP A 280 3.24 -0.72 -21.35
C ASP A 280 4.62 -0.03 -21.34
N ARG A 281 5.12 0.36 -20.16
CA ARG A 281 6.43 1.01 -20.01
C ARG A 281 7.59 0.08 -20.40
N MET A 282 7.54 -1.18 -19.99
CA MET A 282 8.51 -2.22 -20.35
C MET A 282 8.47 -2.49 -21.86
N ASN A 283 7.28 -2.69 -22.45
CA ASN A 283 7.12 -2.90 -23.89
C ASN A 283 7.62 -1.71 -24.72
N ASN A 284 7.50 -0.50 -24.20
CA ASN A 284 7.98 0.74 -24.83
C ASN A 284 9.45 1.08 -24.48
N LYS A 285 10.22 0.13 -23.93
CA LYS A 285 11.66 0.29 -23.61
C LYS A 285 11.97 1.43 -22.64
N LYS A 286 11.03 1.74 -21.75
CA LYS A 286 11.17 2.81 -20.74
C LYS A 286 11.70 2.33 -19.40
N ILE A 287 11.76 1.01 -19.17
CA ILE A 287 12.22 0.36 -17.94
C ILE A 287 13.19 -0.74 -18.31
N ASN A 288 14.42 -0.73 -17.77
CA ASN A 288 15.40 -1.79 -17.99
C ASN A 288 15.53 -2.70 -16.75
N HIS A 289 15.44 -2.11 -15.56
CA HIS A 289 15.49 -2.80 -14.28
C HIS A 289 14.20 -2.50 -13.52
N LEU A 290 13.53 -3.55 -13.04
CA LEU A 290 12.37 -3.43 -12.15
C LEU A 290 12.74 -4.00 -10.78
N LEU A 291 12.84 -3.12 -9.79
CA LEU A 291 13.08 -3.47 -8.40
C LEU A 291 11.79 -3.38 -7.59
N VAL A 292 11.42 -4.48 -6.93
CA VAL A 292 10.27 -4.53 -6.03
C VAL A 292 10.73 -4.98 -4.65
N ILE A 293 10.48 -4.14 -3.64
CA ILE A 293 10.80 -4.45 -2.24
C ILE A 293 9.50 -4.57 -1.45
N SER A 294 9.19 -5.81 -1.05
CA SER A 294 7.99 -6.16 -0.30
C SER A 294 8.30 -6.21 1.20
N VAL A 295 7.78 -5.24 1.97
CA VAL A 295 8.06 -5.11 3.41
C VAL A 295 6.90 -5.67 4.23
N ASP A 296 7.09 -6.84 4.85
CA ASP A 296 6.08 -7.56 5.63
C ASP A 296 6.40 -7.59 7.14
N ALA A 297 5.74 -6.72 7.90
CA ALA A 297 5.88 -6.63 9.35
C ALA A 297 4.93 -7.57 10.12
N LYS A 298 4.78 -8.79 9.61
CA LYS A 298 3.81 -9.78 10.10
C LYS A 298 4.33 -10.54 11.32
N PRO A 299 3.56 -10.62 12.42
CA PRO A 299 3.95 -11.40 13.57
C PRO A 299 3.75 -12.88 13.26
N ILE A 300 4.79 -13.68 13.41
CA ILE A 300 4.72 -15.13 13.24
C ILE A 300 4.77 -15.75 14.63
N GLY A 301 3.59 -16.04 15.17
CA GLY A 301 3.40 -16.71 16.45
C GLY A 301 2.11 -17.51 16.48
N GLU A 302 2.12 -18.65 17.20
CA GLU A 302 0.90 -19.42 17.45
C GLU A 302 -0.13 -18.53 18.15
N SER A 303 -1.36 -18.50 17.62
CA SER A 303 -2.45 -17.77 18.24
C SER A 303 -2.60 -18.18 19.71
N ALA A 304 -2.41 -17.21 20.62
CA ALA A 304 -2.57 -17.41 22.06
C ALA A 304 -3.99 -17.85 22.46
N ILE A 305 -4.95 -17.85 21.52
CA ILE A 305 -6.29 -18.43 21.67
C ILE A 305 -6.20 -19.92 22.06
N ASN A 306 -5.25 -20.67 21.49
CA ASN A 306 -5.12 -22.10 21.79
C ASN A 306 -4.44 -22.37 23.14
N ARG A 307 -3.90 -21.33 23.81
CA ARG A 307 -3.16 -21.45 25.08
C ARG A 307 -3.99 -21.08 26.30
N LYS A 308 -5.22 -20.55 26.14
CA LYS A 308 -6.09 -20.13 27.25
C LYS A 308 -7.41 -20.89 27.26
N LYS A 309 -7.80 -21.40 28.44
CA LYS A 309 -9.08 -22.12 28.66
C LYS A 309 -10.32 -21.23 28.52
N ASN A 310 -10.17 -19.92 28.70
CA ASN A 310 -11.30 -18.97 28.65
C ASN A 310 -11.67 -18.66 27.20
N ALA A 311 -12.98 -18.61 26.92
CA ALA A 311 -13.49 -18.20 25.62
C ALA A 311 -12.95 -16.80 25.24
N PRO A 312 -12.36 -16.64 24.04
CA PRO A 312 -11.92 -15.33 23.56
C PRO A 312 -13.12 -14.37 23.43
N GLY A 313 -12.95 -13.11 23.83
CA GLY A 313 -13.98 -12.08 23.65
C GLY A 313 -14.22 -11.76 22.17
N LEU A 314 -15.38 -11.16 21.86
CA LEU A 314 -15.83 -10.92 20.47
C LEU A 314 -14.79 -10.20 19.59
N ILE A 315 -14.12 -9.16 20.10
CA ILE A 315 -13.07 -8.45 19.35
C ILE A 315 -11.88 -9.36 19.01
N LYS A 316 -11.51 -10.28 19.90
CA LYS A 316 -10.42 -11.25 19.65
C LYS A 316 -10.83 -12.31 18.64
N VAL A 317 -12.09 -12.75 18.67
CA VAL A 317 -12.64 -13.68 17.67
C VAL A 317 -12.66 -13.03 16.30
N PHE A 318 -13.20 -11.81 16.19
CA PHE A 318 -13.18 -11.03 14.95
C PHE A 318 -11.75 -10.80 14.47
N GLY A 319 -10.84 -10.42 15.36
CA GLY A 319 -9.42 -10.27 15.05
C GLY A 319 -8.85 -11.53 14.40
N VAL A 320 -9.01 -12.70 15.01
CA VAL A 320 -8.46 -13.95 14.46
C VAL A 320 -9.15 -14.41 13.16
N VAL A 321 -10.47 -14.22 13.05
CA VAL A 321 -11.22 -14.53 11.81
C VAL A 321 -10.81 -13.61 10.66
N THR A 322 -10.41 -12.38 10.94
CA THR A 322 -9.88 -11.46 9.93
C THR A 322 -8.41 -11.72 9.61
N THR A 323 -7.54 -11.82 10.61
CA THR A 323 -6.08 -11.90 10.41
C THR A 323 -5.60 -13.23 9.84
N THR A 324 -6.32 -14.34 10.09
CA THR A 324 -5.88 -15.67 9.64
C THR A 324 -6.06 -15.87 8.13
N PRO A 325 -7.21 -15.56 7.51
CA PRO A 325 -7.33 -15.54 6.04
C PRO A 325 -6.37 -14.55 5.39
N MET A 326 -6.23 -13.33 5.96
CA MET A 326 -5.25 -12.34 5.49
C MET A 326 -3.83 -12.92 5.46
N LYS A 327 -3.45 -13.68 6.49
CA LYS A 327 -2.14 -14.36 6.59
C LYS A 327 -1.86 -15.21 5.36
N ASN A 328 -2.86 -15.96 4.91
CA ASN A 328 -2.73 -16.92 3.80
C ASN A 328 -2.72 -16.17 2.47
N TYR A 329 -3.68 -15.25 2.25
CA TYR A 329 -3.72 -14.43 1.03
C TYR A 329 -2.45 -13.61 0.80
N SER A 330 -1.79 -13.13 1.86
CA SER A 330 -0.52 -12.41 1.75
C SER A 330 0.61 -13.30 1.23
N ILE A 331 0.68 -14.55 1.74
CA ILE A 331 1.69 -15.54 1.31
C ILE A 331 1.42 -15.93 -0.15
N ASP A 332 0.14 -16.17 -0.48
CA ASP A 332 -0.26 -16.52 -1.84
C ASP A 332 0.10 -15.37 -2.81
N THR A 333 -0.16 -14.11 -2.44
CA THR A 333 0.17 -12.95 -3.30
C THR A 333 1.67 -12.80 -3.52
N VAL A 334 2.50 -12.93 -2.48
CA VAL A 334 3.97 -12.89 -2.63
C VAL A 334 4.47 -14.05 -3.48
N HIS A 335 3.90 -15.25 -3.27
CA HIS A 335 4.25 -16.42 -4.06
C HIS A 335 3.89 -16.27 -5.54
N ASP A 336 2.66 -15.83 -5.84
CA ASP A 336 2.18 -15.58 -7.19
C ASP A 336 3.04 -14.51 -7.87
N PHE A 337 3.43 -13.46 -7.13
CA PHE A 337 4.31 -12.41 -7.62
C PHE A 337 5.70 -12.92 -7.99
N HIS A 338 6.34 -13.70 -7.09
CA HIS A 338 7.61 -14.37 -7.39
C HIS A 338 7.50 -15.31 -8.60
N GLN A 339 6.42 -16.08 -8.71
CA GLN A 339 6.20 -16.99 -9.83
C GLN A 339 6.07 -16.24 -11.16
N GLU A 340 5.39 -15.09 -11.18
CA GLU A 340 5.27 -14.24 -12.37
C GLU A 340 6.64 -13.75 -12.84
N PHE A 341 7.49 -13.28 -11.92
CA PHE A 341 8.83 -12.78 -12.24
C PHE A 341 9.75 -13.90 -12.77
N ASP A 342 9.66 -15.08 -12.16
CA ASP A 342 10.35 -16.28 -12.62
C ASP A 342 9.88 -16.70 -14.02
N GLN A 343 8.58 -16.59 -14.29
CA GLN A 343 7.99 -16.94 -15.58
C GLN A 343 8.43 -15.97 -16.67
N TRP A 344 8.34 -14.66 -16.42
CA TRP A 344 8.86 -13.62 -17.32
C TRP A 344 10.34 -13.82 -17.66
N SER A 345 11.15 -14.11 -16.65
CA SER A 345 12.58 -14.40 -16.84
C SER A 345 12.81 -15.61 -17.77
N LYS A 346 11.97 -16.65 -17.68
CA LYS A 346 12.03 -17.82 -18.57
C LYS A 346 11.54 -17.49 -19.98
N ASP A 347 10.51 -16.66 -20.10
CA ASP A 347 9.93 -16.27 -21.38
C ASP A 347 10.91 -15.40 -22.17
N GLN A 348 11.53 -14.39 -21.53
CA GLN A 348 12.61 -13.59 -22.14
C GLN A 348 13.78 -14.47 -22.61
N ARG A 349 14.21 -15.46 -21.82
CA ARG A 349 15.25 -16.41 -22.25
C ARG A 349 14.83 -17.23 -23.47
N SER A 350 13.57 -17.66 -23.52
CA SER A 350 13.03 -18.44 -24.64
C SER A 350 12.96 -17.61 -25.92
N LEU A 351 12.51 -16.36 -25.82
CA LEU A 351 12.51 -15.39 -26.93
C LEU A 351 13.93 -15.11 -27.45
N LYS A 352 14.90 -14.99 -26.53
CA LYS A 352 16.33 -14.82 -26.86
C LYS A 352 16.89 -16.01 -27.63
N ILE A 353 16.58 -17.23 -27.19
CA ILE A 353 16.96 -18.47 -27.89
C ILE A 353 16.29 -18.55 -29.27
N ALA A 354 15.05 -18.09 -29.39
CA ALA A 354 14.31 -18.04 -30.65
C ALA A 354 14.79 -16.93 -31.61
N GLY A 355 15.67 -16.03 -31.17
CA GLY A 355 16.16 -14.91 -31.97
C GLY A 355 15.09 -13.84 -32.25
N MET A 356 14.07 -13.75 -31.41
CA MET A 356 13.04 -12.72 -31.51
C MET A 356 13.57 -11.39 -30.96
N ASP A 357 13.19 -10.28 -31.57
CA ASP A 357 13.48 -8.94 -31.03
C ASP A 357 12.47 -8.63 -29.92
N PHE A 358 12.97 -8.41 -28.70
CA PHE A 358 12.18 -8.02 -27.55
C PHE A 358 13.04 -7.13 -26.63
N HIS A 359 12.36 -6.37 -25.78
CA HIS A 359 13.03 -5.58 -24.74
C HIS A 359 13.28 -6.45 -23.52
N GLU A 360 14.55 -6.70 -23.17
CA GLU A 360 14.93 -7.48 -22.00
C GLU A 360 14.84 -6.58 -20.75
N VAL A 361 14.05 -7.00 -19.76
CA VAL A 361 13.94 -6.34 -18.46
C VAL A 361 14.55 -7.25 -17.39
N GLU A 362 15.34 -6.67 -16.50
CA GLU A 362 15.90 -7.37 -15.34
C GLU A 362 15.01 -7.15 -14.11
N PHE A 363 14.60 -8.25 -13.48
CA PHE A 363 13.67 -8.24 -12.37
C PHE A 363 14.38 -8.56 -11.05
N TYR A 364 14.11 -7.75 -10.03
CA TYR A 364 14.56 -7.96 -8.67
C TYR A 364 13.36 -7.91 -7.74
N ASP A 365 13.07 -9.03 -7.08
CA ASP A 365 12.05 -9.12 -6.06
C ASP A 365 12.69 -9.46 -4.72
N ILE A 366 12.53 -8.54 -3.78
CA ILE A 366 13.13 -8.58 -2.46
C ILE A 366 12.01 -8.59 -1.43
N HIS A 367 11.81 -9.74 -0.78
CA HIS A 367 10.98 -9.81 0.41
C HIS A 367 11.79 -9.45 1.66
N VAL A 368 11.32 -8.44 2.40
CA VAL A 368 11.88 -8.01 3.69
C VAL A 368 10.84 -8.30 4.75
N GLY A 369 11.05 -9.34 5.53
CA GLY A 369 10.16 -9.73 6.62
C GLY A 369 10.95 -10.18 7.85
N PHE A 370 10.21 -10.60 8.88
CA PHE A 370 10.85 -11.02 10.13
C PHE A 370 11.62 -12.33 10.01
N GLU A 371 11.25 -13.25 9.10
CA GLU A 371 11.99 -14.51 8.93
C GLU A 371 13.34 -14.30 8.24
N GLU A 372 13.46 -13.22 7.45
CA GLU A 372 14.68 -12.82 6.74
C GLU A 372 15.71 -12.12 7.64
N VAL A 373 15.33 -11.74 8.86
CA VAL A 373 16.25 -11.22 9.87
C VAL A 373 17.26 -12.31 10.24
N THR A 374 18.54 -12.01 10.05
CA THR A 374 19.65 -12.95 10.22
C THR A 374 20.06 -13.12 11.67
N ASP A 375 19.99 -12.06 12.48
CA ASP A 375 20.18 -12.11 13.93
C ASP A 375 18.99 -12.85 14.60
N PRO A 376 19.20 -14.04 15.18
CA PRO A 376 18.13 -14.80 15.79
C PRO A 376 17.48 -14.11 17.00
N GLU A 377 18.25 -13.37 17.81
CA GLU A 377 17.73 -12.70 19.00
C GLU A 377 16.83 -11.53 18.60
N LEU A 378 17.30 -10.71 17.66
CA LEU A 378 16.53 -9.61 17.09
C LEU A 378 15.27 -10.11 16.39
N ARG A 379 15.39 -11.19 15.61
CA ARG A 379 14.27 -11.85 14.94
C ARG A 379 13.19 -12.29 15.92
N ASP A 380 13.57 -13.00 16.97
CA ASP A 380 12.61 -13.50 17.98
C ASP A 380 11.98 -12.34 18.76
N GLN A 381 12.74 -11.28 19.03
CA GLN A 381 12.24 -10.05 19.64
C GLN A 381 11.14 -9.40 18.79
N VAL A 382 11.39 -9.12 17.50
CA VAL A 382 10.40 -8.43 16.64
C VAL A 382 9.18 -9.31 16.33
N LYS A 383 9.35 -10.63 16.25
CA LYS A 383 8.24 -11.58 16.06
C LYS A 383 7.27 -11.62 17.24
N ALA A 384 7.75 -11.31 18.45
CA ALA A 384 6.94 -11.30 19.66
C ALA A 384 6.07 -10.02 19.81
N LEU A 385 6.37 -8.96 19.04
CA LEU A 385 5.73 -7.67 19.19
C LEU A 385 4.25 -7.71 18.76
N PRO A 386 3.32 -7.17 19.57
CA PRO A 386 1.90 -7.17 19.26
C PRO A 386 1.58 -6.26 18.09
N THR A 387 0.45 -6.52 17.41
CA THR A 387 -0.12 -5.56 16.46
C THR A 387 -0.91 -4.51 17.25
N SER A 388 -0.35 -3.30 17.40
CA SER A 388 -0.91 -2.18 18.18
C SER A 388 -0.55 -0.83 17.56
N PHE A 389 -1.22 0.25 17.99
CA PHE A 389 -0.84 1.64 17.68
C PHE A 389 -0.03 2.28 18.83
N HIS A 390 0.75 1.45 19.53
CA HIS A 390 1.66 1.88 20.58
C HIS A 390 2.70 0.77 20.79
N LEU A 391 3.96 1.17 20.70
CA LEU A 391 5.15 0.42 21.07
C LEU A 391 6.05 1.34 21.88
N ASP A 392 6.92 0.76 22.71
CA ASP A 392 7.97 1.50 23.41
C ASP A 392 9.12 1.84 22.44
N ARG A 393 9.98 2.79 22.81
CA ARG A 393 11.04 3.29 21.91
C ARG A 393 12.00 2.19 21.50
N GLU A 394 12.39 1.35 22.46
CA GLU A 394 13.29 0.22 22.25
C GLU A 394 12.69 -0.82 21.29
N GLU A 395 11.37 -1.01 21.31
CA GLU A 395 10.67 -1.91 20.39
C GLU A 395 10.62 -1.33 18.96
N VAL A 396 10.42 -0.01 18.83
CA VAL A 396 10.50 0.70 17.55
C VAL A 396 11.91 0.63 16.97
N ASP A 397 12.93 0.87 17.79
CA ASP A 397 14.32 0.85 17.34
C ASP A 397 14.78 -0.57 16.97
N ALA A 398 14.30 -1.60 17.66
CA ALA A 398 14.52 -2.99 17.27
C ALA A 398 13.89 -3.31 15.90
N LEU A 399 12.69 -2.81 15.60
CA LEU A 399 12.07 -3.00 14.29
C LEU A 399 12.86 -2.33 13.17
N ARG A 400 13.39 -1.13 13.42
CA ARG A 400 14.24 -0.42 12.46
C ARG A 400 15.52 -1.20 12.17
N ALA A 401 16.20 -1.66 13.21
CA ALA A 401 17.39 -2.49 13.09
C ALA A 401 17.10 -3.80 12.34
N ALA A 402 15.97 -4.46 12.64
CA ALA A 402 15.57 -5.70 11.98
C ALA A 402 15.30 -5.49 10.47
N ALA A 403 14.67 -4.38 10.10
CA ALA A 403 14.43 -4.03 8.71
C ALA A 403 15.74 -3.83 7.94
N ALA A 404 16.68 -3.09 8.54
CA ALA A 404 18.00 -2.85 7.96
C ALA A 404 18.78 -4.17 7.80
N ASP A 405 18.74 -5.04 8.81
CA ASP A 405 19.39 -6.36 8.77
C ASP A 405 18.82 -7.25 7.66
N ALA A 406 17.49 -7.38 7.60
CA ALA A 406 16.82 -8.22 6.61
C ALA A 406 17.08 -7.75 5.16
N LEU A 407 17.07 -6.43 4.91
CA LEU A 407 17.36 -5.89 3.59
C LEU A 407 18.84 -6.02 3.21
N THR A 408 19.75 -5.62 4.11
CA THR A 408 21.20 -5.59 3.82
C THR A 408 21.77 -6.98 3.58
N ASN A 409 21.25 -7.99 4.28
CA ASN A 409 21.70 -9.37 4.12
C ASN A 409 20.94 -10.15 3.03
N SER A 410 20.05 -9.50 2.27
CA SER A 410 19.34 -10.15 1.17
C SER A 410 20.28 -10.44 0.00
N PRO A 411 20.40 -11.71 -0.45
CA PRO A 411 21.21 -12.05 -1.63
C PRO A 411 20.74 -11.36 -2.90
N THR A 412 19.42 -11.18 -3.07
CA THR A 412 18.85 -10.48 -4.22
C THR A 412 19.17 -8.99 -4.18
N PHE A 413 19.20 -8.38 -2.98
CA PHE A 413 19.61 -6.97 -2.84
C PHE A 413 21.08 -6.77 -3.20
N ALA A 414 21.96 -7.66 -2.72
CA ALA A 414 23.38 -7.63 -3.08
C ALA A 414 23.57 -7.77 -4.60
N LYS A 415 22.88 -8.73 -5.22
CA LYS A 415 22.90 -8.93 -6.69
C LYS A 415 22.41 -7.67 -7.42
N PHE A 416 21.31 -7.07 -6.99
CA PHE A 416 20.81 -5.83 -7.56
C PHE A 416 21.88 -4.72 -7.52
N LEU A 417 22.52 -4.52 -6.36
CA LEU A 417 23.54 -3.49 -6.20
C LEU A 417 24.79 -3.72 -7.08
N GLU A 418 25.14 -4.99 -7.34
CA GLU A 418 26.25 -5.35 -8.24
C GLU A 418 25.92 -5.12 -9.73
N GLU A 419 24.65 -5.29 -10.11
CA GLU A 419 24.20 -5.15 -11.51
C GLU A 419 23.78 -3.71 -11.86
N ILE A 420 23.35 -2.92 -10.88
CA ILE A 420 22.95 -1.52 -11.02
C ILE A 420 24.14 -0.55 -10.83
N GLU A 421 25.20 -0.74 -11.61
CA GLU A 421 26.40 0.13 -11.63
C GLU A 421 26.44 1.13 -12.80
#